data_AF-A0A954IHL5-F1
#
_entry.id   AF-A0A954IHL5-F1
#
_cell.length_a   1.000
_cell.length_b   1.000
_cell.length_c   1.000
_cell.angle_alpha   90.00
_cell.angle_beta   90.00
_cell.angle_gamma   90.00
#
_symmetry.space_group_name_H-M   'P 1'
#
loop_
_entity.id
_entity.type
_entity.pdbx_description
1 polymer ?
#
loop_
_entity_poly.entity_id
_entity_poly.type
_entity_poly.pdbx_seq_one_letter_code
_entity_poly.pdbx_strand_id
1 'polypeptide(L)'
;MTEDVGDNPATETDQASALRRLLERSQKVMAHAWMIRTFVKHCDEVDDYPELNEMARSIFDTFRALEVQVDDPVRYFGILRKKLGKLRAATEQFATDAWHASTHTNFQQAVISVRFVAEQLEELLRQAQQFLPAPMTPPRVILPTKTPREDAPSDD
;
A
#
# COMPACT_ATOMS: atom_id res chain seq x y z
N MET A 1 -13.59 -13.37 42.06
CA MET A 1 -13.77 -14.33 40.96
C MET A 1 -13.38 -13.56 39.70
N THR A 2 -12.08 -13.45 39.48
CA THR A 2 -11.48 -12.74 38.34
C THR A 2 -11.58 -13.69 37.15
N GLU A 3 -12.37 -13.31 36.15
CA GLU A 3 -12.42 -14.01 34.88
C GLU A 3 -11.06 -13.86 34.20
N ASP A 4 -10.29 -14.95 34.24
CA ASP A 4 -9.13 -15.17 33.41
C ASP A 4 -9.63 -15.19 31.96
N VAL A 5 -9.50 -14.06 31.27
CA VAL A 5 -9.71 -13.96 29.82
C VAL A 5 -8.56 -14.73 29.19
N GLY A 6 -8.73 -16.04 29.13
CA GLY A 6 -7.78 -16.96 28.54
C GLY A 6 -7.51 -16.54 27.09
N ASP A 7 -6.29 -16.06 26.88
CA ASP A 7 -5.68 -15.93 25.58
C ASP A 7 -5.75 -17.30 24.88
N ASN A 8 -6.62 -17.42 23.86
CA ASN A 8 -6.87 -18.70 23.21
C ASN A 8 -5.93 -18.88 22.01
N PRO A 9 -4.87 -19.71 22.11
CA PRO A 9 -3.84 -19.83 21.08
C PRO A 9 -4.36 -20.38 19.74
N ALA A 10 -5.54 -21.03 19.74
CA ALA A 10 -6.20 -21.48 18.53
C ALA A 10 -6.65 -20.31 17.64
N THR A 11 -7.15 -19.23 18.24
CA THR A 11 -7.64 -18.04 17.52
C THR A 11 -6.48 -17.27 16.87
N GLU A 12 -5.36 -17.13 17.58
CA GLU A 12 -4.16 -16.46 17.04
C GLU A 12 -3.55 -17.23 15.87
N THR A 13 -3.48 -18.56 15.99
CA THR A 13 -2.97 -19.44 14.92
C THR A 13 -3.84 -19.34 13.66
N ASP A 14 -5.17 -19.29 13.83
CA ASP A 14 -6.12 -19.14 12.73
C ASP A 14 -6.04 -17.76 12.06
N GLN A 15 -5.87 -16.69 12.84
CA GLN A 15 -5.66 -15.33 12.34
C GLN A 15 -4.37 -15.22 11.52
N ALA A 16 -3.26 -15.74 12.06
CA ALA A 16 -1.98 -15.76 11.37
C ALA A 16 -2.05 -16.53 10.04
N SER A 17 -2.73 -17.69 10.05
CA SER A 17 -2.99 -18.49 8.85
C SER A 17 -3.85 -17.75 7.82
N ALA A 18 -4.88 -17.03 8.26
CA ALA A 18 -5.73 -16.21 7.39
C ALA A 18 -4.94 -15.07 6.73
N LEU A 19 -4.13 -14.32 7.51
CA LEU A 19 -3.28 -13.25 6.98
C LEU A 19 -2.28 -13.77 5.96
N ARG A 20 -1.66 -14.93 6.18
CA ARG A 20 -0.75 -15.56 5.20
C ARG A 20 -1.46 -15.85 3.88
N ARG A 21 -2.67 -16.44 3.91
CA ARG A 21 -3.45 -16.69 2.68
C ARG A 21 -3.79 -15.41 1.92
N LEU A 22 -4.13 -14.33 2.63
CA LEU A 22 -4.42 -13.04 2.01
C LEU A 22 -3.16 -12.40 1.40
N LEU A 23 -2.01 -12.55 2.06
CA LEU A 23 -0.72 -12.10 1.54
C LEU A 23 -0.34 -12.84 0.25
N GLU A 24 -0.47 -14.17 0.24
CA GLU A 24 -0.21 -14.99 -0.96
C GLU A 24 -1.11 -14.58 -2.14
N ARG A 25 -2.40 -14.29 -1.87
CA ARG A 25 -3.31 -13.74 -2.89
C ARG A 25 -2.86 -12.36 -3.37
N SER A 26 -2.38 -11.51 -2.46
CA SER A 26 -1.86 -10.18 -2.81
C SER A 26 -0.64 -10.26 -3.72
N GLN A 27 0.25 -11.23 -3.50
CA GLN A 27 1.40 -11.46 -4.39
C GLN A 27 0.97 -11.85 -5.80
N LYS A 28 -0.06 -12.70 -5.95
CA LYS A 28 -0.62 -13.05 -7.26
C LYS A 28 -1.18 -11.82 -7.97
N VAL A 29 -1.91 -10.95 -7.25
CA VAL A 29 -2.41 -9.68 -7.80
C VAL A 29 -1.25 -8.76 -8.22
N MET A 30 -0.19 -8.66 -7.41
CA MET A 30 1.01 -7.89 -7.77
C MET A 30 1.76 -8.47 -8.98
N ALA A 31 1.72 -9.78 -9.22
CA ALA A 31 2.28 -10.39 -10.42
C ALA A 31 1.54 -9.91 -11.69
N HIS A 32 0.22 -9.74 -11.65
CA HIS A 32 -0.53 -9.12 -12.75
C HIS A 32 -0.12 -7.67 -12.98
N ALA A 33 0.07 -6.89 -11.90
CA ALA A 33 0.60 -5.53 -11.99
C ALA A 33 1.98 -5.51 -12.68
N TRP A 34 2.83 -6.49 -12.39
CA TRP A 34 4.16 -6.58 -13.00
C TRP A 34 4.13 -6.78 -14.52
N MET A 35 3.12 -7.50 -15.04
CA MET A 35 2.93 -7.63 -16.48
C MET A 35 2.60 -6.29 -17.13
N ILE A 36 1.77 -5.48 -16.49
CA ILE A 36 1.40 -4.13 -16.96
C ILE A 36 2.62 -3.21 -16.96
N ARG A 37 3.41 -3.23 -15.88
CA ARG A 37 4.69 -2.52 -15.83
C ARG A 37 5.59 -2.92 -17.01
N THR A 38 5.70 -4.22 -17.27
CA THR A 38 6.54 -4.73 -18.36
C THR A 38 6.04 -4.24 -19.71
N PHE A 39 4.73 -4.28 -19.96
CA PHE A 39 4.12 -3.71 -21.17
C PHE A 39 4.46 -2.22 -21.32
N VAL A 40 4.16 -1.39 -20.32
CA VAL A 40 4.37 0.06 -20.37
C VAL A 40 5.84 0.43 -20.57
N LYS A 41 6.78 -0.33 -20.02
CA LYS A 41 8.22 -0.06 -20.16
C LYS A 41 8.78 -0.37 -21.55
N HIS A 42 8.05 -1.08 -22.39
CA HIS A 42 8.56 -1.56 -23.68
C HIS A 42 7.59 -1.28 -24.85
N CYS A 43 6.52 -0.52 -24.63
CA CYS A 43 5.70 -0.03 -25.72
C CYS A 43 6.37 1.18 -26.38
N ASP A 44 6.29 1.28 -27.70
CA ASP A 44 6.91 2.35 -28.48
C ASP A 44 6.33 3.72 -28.11
N GLU A 45 5.05 3.78 -27.73
CA GLU A 45 4.39 5.03 -27.32
C GLU A 45 5.04 5.71 -26.11
N VAL A 46 5.86 5.00 -25.32
CA VAL A 46 6.51 5.58 -24.14
C VAL A 46 7.56 6.65 -24.50
N ASP A 47 8.09 6.62 -25.73
CA ASP A 47 9.09 7.59 -26.19
C ASP A 47 8.44 8.97 -26.44
N ASP A 48 7.21 8.98 -26.96
CA ASP A 48 6.42 10.18 -27.23
C ASP A 48 5.55 10.61 -26.03
N TYR A 49 5.17 9.64 -25.18
CA TYR A 49 4.30 9.83 -24.00
C TYR A 49 5.00 9.35 -22.71
N PRO A 50 6.04 10.07 -22.25
CA PRO A 50 6.86 9.65 -21.11
C PRO A 50 6.07 9.56 -19.79
N GLU A 51 4.94 10.26 -19.66
CA GLU A 51 4.02 10.20 -18.51
C GLU A 51 3.51 8.79 -18.22
N LEU A 52 3.41 7.92 -19.24
CA LEU A 52 3.04 6.51 -19.06
C LEU A 52 3.97 5.79 -18.06
N ASN A 53 5.25 6.20 -17.98
CA ASN A 53 6.20 5.62 -17.05
C ASN A 53 5.83 5.82 -15.58
N GLU A 54 4.98 6.80 -15.23
CA GLU A 54 4.55 6.98 -13.84
C GLU A 54 3.81 5.76 -13.32
N MET A 55 3.02 5.08 -14.17
CA MET A 55 2.37 3.83 -13.80
C MET A 55 3.40 2.72 -13.54
N ALA A 56 4.37 2.57 -14.46
CA ALA A 56 5.43 1.58 -14.33
C ALA A 56 6.29 1.80 -13.07
N ARG A 57 6.57 3.06 -12.72
CA ARG A 57 7.28 3.45 -11.49
C ARG A 57 6.44 3.16 -10.25
N SER A 58 5.16 3.51 -10.24
CA SER A 58 4.26 3.27 -9.11
C SER A 58 4.11 1.76 -8.80
N ILE A 59 4.00 0.92 -9.84
CA ILE A 59 4.00 -0.54 -9.70
C ILE A 59 5.33 -1.03 -9.12
N PHE A 60 6.45 -0.55 -9.67
CA PHE A 60 7.79 -0.92 -9.19
C PHE A 60 7.98 -0.57 -7.71
N ASP A 61 7.66 0.66 -7.30
CA ASP A 61 7.82 1.14 -5.93
C ASP A 61 6.91 0.42 -4.93
N THR A 62 5.74 -0.01 -5.38
CA THR A 62 4.81 -0.81 -4.59
C THR A 62 5.33 -2.23 -4.43
N PHE A 63 5.69 -2.89 -5.53
CA PHE A 63 6.28 -4.24 -5.53
C PHE A 63 7.55 -4.28 -4.67
N ARG A 64 8.50 -3.40 -5.02
CA ARG A 64 9.30 -2.55 -4.12
C ARG A 64 9.24 -2.92 -2.64
N ALA A 65 8.33 -2.20 -2.01
CA ALA A 65 8.12 -2.17 -0.58
C ALA A 65 7.46 -3.44 -0.02
N LEU A 66 6.74 -4.19 -0.86
CA LEU A 66 5.98 -5.37 -0.43
C LEU A 66 6.82 -6.65 -0.39
N GLU A 67 7.75 -6.86 -1.33
CA GLU A 67 8.51 -8.13 -1.38
C GLU A 67 9.33 -8.37 -0.10
N VAL A 68 9.83 -7.30 0.51
CA VAL A 68 10.68 -7.37 1.70
C VAL A 68 9.88 -7.66 2.97
N GLN A 69 8.56 -7.83 2.85
CA GLN A 69 7.64 -8.08 3.96
C GLN A 69 6.90 -9.42 3.84
N VAL A 70 7.29 -10.28 2.90
CA VAL A 70 6.54 -11.53 2.60
C VAL A 70 6.48 -12.50 3.78
N ASP A 71 7.45 -12.43 4.70
CA ASP A 71 7.50 -13.27 5.89
C ASP A 71 6.74 -12.70 7.09
N ASP A 72 6.32 -11.42 7.02
CA ASP A 72 5.58 -10.70 8.06
C ASP A 72 4.26 -10.14 7.49
N PRO A 73 3.16 -10.92 7.56
CA PRO A 73 1.87 -10.50 7.03
C PRO A 73 1.33 -9.20 7.65
N VAL A 74 1.56 -8.96 8.94
CA VAL A 74 1.09 -7.76 9.63
C VAL A 74 1.76 -6.53 9.03
N ARG A 75 3.09 -6.58 8.89
CA ARG A 75 3.87 -5.49 8.30
C ARG A 75 3.59 -5.34 6.81
N TYR A 76 3.42 -6.43 6.07
CA TYR A 76 3.02 -6.43 4.65
C TYR A 76 1.77 -5.59 4.43
N PHE A 77 0.67 -5.88 5.14
CA PHE A 77 -0.57 -5.13 4.98
C PHE A 77 -0.48 -3.69 5.52
N GLY A 78 0.37 -3.44 6.52
CA GLY A 78 0.72 -2.09 6.96
C GLY A 78 1.40 -1.25 5.87
N ILE A 79 2.30 -1.84 5.10
CA ILE A 79 2.95 -1.19 3.95
C ILE A 79 1.98 -1.06 2.77
N LEU A 80 1.21 -2.10 2.45
CA LEU A 80 0.21 -2.08 1.38
C LEU A 80 -0.75 -0.91 1.57
N ARG A 81 -1.29 -0.72 2.79
CA ARG A 81 -2.17 0.42 3.12
C ARG A 81 -1.56 1.77 2.75
N LYS A 82 -0.27 1.98 3.06
CA LYS A 82 0.44 3.24 2.78
C LYS A 82 0.67 3.44 1.28
N LYS A 83 0.93 2.37 0.53
CA LYS A 83 1.22 2.43 -0.92
C LYS A 83 -0.03 2.51 -1.78
N LEU A 84 -1.13 1.88 -1.34
CA LEU A 84 -2.36 1.74 -2.12
C LEU A 84 -2.94 3.09 -2.58
N GLY A 85 -2.89 4.13 -1.74
CA GLY A 85 -3.36 5.46 -2.11
C GLY A 85 -2.61 6.06 -3.31
N LYS A 86 -1.28 5.91 -3.35
CA LYS A 86 -0.46 6.36 -4.49
C LYS A 86 -0.64 5.47 -5.72
N LEU A 87 -0.77 4.16 -5.52
CA LEU A 87 -1.03 3.23 -6.62
C LEU A 87 -2.34 3.57 -7.33
N ARG A 88 -3.42 3.79 -6.57
CA ARG A 88 -4.71 4.23 -7.11
C ARG A 88 -4.64 5.55 -7.87
N ALA A 89 -3.93 6.54 -7.33
CA ALA A 89 -3.77 7.82 -8.02
C ALA A 89 -3.05 7.65 -9.36
N ALA A 90 -1.99 6.83 -9.40
CA ALA A 90 -1.28 6.51 -10.63
C ALA A 90 -2.17 5.72 -11.61
N THR A 91 -3.01 4.80 -11.12
CA THR A 91 -3.98 4.06 -11.94
C THR A 91 -4.94 4.99 -12.68
N GLU A 92 -5.50 5.99 -11.99
CA GLU A 92 -6.45 6.92 -12.62
C GLU A 92 -5.77 7.90 -13.57
N GLN A 93 -4.55 8.33 -13.25
CA GLN A 93 -3.75 9.15 -14.17
C GLN A 93 -3.40 8.35 -15.43
N PHE A 94 -2.92 7.11 -15.28
CA PHE A 94 -2.63 6.21 -16.39
C PHE A 94 -3.85 5.95 -17.27
N ALA A 95 -5.05 5.86 -16.69
CA ALA A 95 -6.27 5.74 -17.47
C ALA A 95 -6.51 6.93 -18.40
N THR A 96 -6.10 8.13 -18.01
CA THR A 96 -6.18 9.34 -18.84
C THR A 96 -5.08 9.34 -19.89
N ASP A 97 -3.83 9.14 -19.45
CA ASP A 97 -2.64 9.22 -20.30
C ASP A 97 -2.63 8.14 -21.39
N ALA A 98 -3.05 6.92 -21.06
CA ALA A 98 -3.13 5.80 -21.99
C ALA A 98 -4.03 6.11 -23.20
N TRP A 99 -5.15 6.82 -23.00
CA TRP A 99 -6.04 7.23 -24.09
C TRP A 99 -5.44 8.32 -24.98
N HIS A 100 -4.60 9.20 -24.41
CA HIS A 100 -3.86 10.19 -25.18
C HIS A 100 -2.72 9.58 -25.97
N ALA A 101 -2.08 8.54 -25.42
CA ALA A 101 -1.00 7.82 -26.08
C ALA A 101 -1.51 6.94 -27.23
N SER A 102 -2.60 6.19 -27.02
CA SER A 102 -3.01 5.16 -27.95
C SER A 102 -4.46 4.71 -27.77
N THR A 103 -5.15 4.43 -28.88
CA THR A 103 -6.48 3.81 -28.86
C THR A 103 -6.43 2.30 -29.08
N HIS A 104 -5.23 1.71 -29.17
CA HIS A 104 -5.05 0.28 -29.37
C HIS A 104 -5.60 -0.53 -28.18
N THR A 105 -6.09 -1.73 -28.48
CA THR A 105 -6.69 -2.65 -27.50
C THR A 105 -5.75 -2.93 -26.32
N ASN A 106 -4.43 -2.99 -26.54
CA ASN A 106 -3.46 -3.21 -25.45
C ASN A 106 -3.54 -2.15 -24.36
N PHE A 107 -3.66 -0.86 -24.70
CA PHE A 107 -3.79 0.22 -23.73
C PHE A 107 -5.12 0.16 -23.00
N GLN A 108 -6.21 -0.10 -23.73
CA GLN A 108 -7.54 -0.29 -23.12
C GLN A 108 -7.54 -1.44 -22.10
N GLN A 109 -6.95 -2.59 -22.45
CA GLN A 109 -6.84 -3.73 -21.56
C GLN A 109 -5.87 -3.49 -20.41
N ALA A 110 -4.78 -2.75 -20.62
CA ALA A 110 -3.87 -2.37 -19.56
C ALA A 110 -4.56 -1.49 -18.51
N VAL A 111 -5.37 -0.51 -18.93
CA VAL A 111 -6.16 0.35 -18.03
C VAL A 111 -7.17 -0.47 -17.23
N ILE A 112 -7.94 -1.36 -17.88
CA ILE A 112 -8.88 -2.25 -17.20
C ILE A 112 -8.14 -3.13 -16.17
N SER A 113 -7.01 -3.70 -16.57
CA SER A 113 -6.23 -4.59 -15.73
C SER A 113 -5.65 -3.88 -14.50
N VAL A 114 -5.10 -2.66 -14.65
CA VAL A 114 -4.49 -1.96 -13.51
C VAL A 114 -5.52 -1.41 -12.53
N ARG A 115 -6.74 -1.07 -13.00
CA ARG A 115 -7.88 -0.76 -12.13
C ARG A 115 -8.29 -1.96 -11.31
N PHE A 116 -8.46 -3.11 -11.97
CA PHE A 116 -8.79 -4.35 -11.27
C PHE A 116 -7.71 -4.73 -10.24
N VAL A 117 -6.43 -4.55 -10.54
CA VAL A 117 -5.35 -4.75 -9.57
C VAL A 117 -5.53 -3.87 -8.32
N ALA A 118 -5.83 -2.58 -8.50
CA ALA A 118 -6.02 -1.66 -7.39
C ALA A 118 -7.24 -2.05 -6.52
N GLU A 119 -8.37 -2.38 -7.17
CA GLU A 119 -9.59 -2.86 -6.51
C GLU A 119 -9.34 -4.14 -5.70
N GLN A 120 -8.65 -5.11 -6.29
CA GLN A 120 -8.36 -6.39 -5.63
C GLN A 120 -7.43 -6.21 -4.42
N LEU A 121 -6.43 -5.32 -4.51
CA LEU A 121 -5.55 -5.01 -3.38
C LEU A 121 -6.30 -4.29 -2.25
N GLU A 122 -7.23 -3.40 -2.59
CA GLU A 122 -8.10 -2.73 -1.61
C GLU A 122 -9.00 -3.73 -0.89
N GLU A 123 -9.62 -4.65 -1.62
CA GLU A 123 -10.46 -5.70 -1.06
C GLU A 123 -9.67 -6.66 -0.16
N LEU A 124 -8.48 -7.07 -0.58
CA LEU A 124 -7.59 -7.91 0.24
C LEU A 124 -7.13 -7.19 1.51
N LEU A 125 -6.83 -5.89 1.41
CA LEU A 125 -6.50 -5.07 2.58
C LEU A 125 -7.68 -4.96 3.55
N ARG A 126 -8.90 -4.79 3.04
CA ARG A 126 -10.13 -4.74 3.83
C ARG A 126 -10.40 -6.07 4.55
N GLN A 127 -10.19 -7.19 3.88
CA GLN A 127 -10.25 -8.52 4.51
C GLN A 127 -9.17 -8.68 5.58
N ALA A 128 -7.93 -8.26 5.30
CA ALA A 128 -6.83 -8.36 6.25
C ALA A 128 -7.07 -7.54 7.52
N GLN A 129 -7.70 -6.37 7.41
CA GLN A 129 -8.05 -5.52 8.55
C GLN A 129 -8.88 -6.21 9.63
N GLN A 130 -9.62 -7.27 9.29
CA GLN A 130 -10.39 -8.08 10.26
C GLN A 130 -9.49 -8.92 11.17
N PHE A 131 -8.25 -9.18 10.74
CA PHE A 131 -7.28 -10.03 11.42
C PHE A 131 -6.04 -9.27 11.87
N LEU A 132 -5.88 -8.00 11.46
CA LEU A 132 -4.77 -7.18 11.91
C LEU A 132 -4.97 -6.74 13.36
N PRO A 133 -3.89 -6.69 14.16
CA PRO A 133 -3.98 -6.11 15.49
C PRO A 133 -4.45 -4.66 15.38
N ALA A 134 -5.26 -4.23 16.35
CA ALA A 134 -5.68 -2.83 16.44
C ALA A 134 -4.44 -1.92 16.39
N PRO A 135 -4.52 -0.76 15.71
CA PRO A 135 -3.38 0.16 15.67
C PRO A 135 -3.02 0.52 17.11
N MET A 136 -1.85 0.09 17.57
CA MET A 136 -1.30 0.54 18.85
C MET A 136 -1.12 2.04 18.74
N THR A 137 -2.02 2.79 19.36
CA THR A 137 -1.86 4.24 19.52
C THR A 137 -0.57 4.44 20.32
N PRO A 138 0.49 5.07 19.77
CA PRO A 138 1.65 5.37 20.58
C PRO A 138 1.18 6.26 21.75
N PRO A 139 1.65 6.02 22.99
CA PRO A 139 1.27 6.86 24.12
C PRO A 139 1.55 8.32 23.76
N ARG A 140 0.55 9.20 23.92
CA ARG A 140 0.72 10.64 23.72
C ARG A 140 1.78 11.10 24.71
N VAL A 141 3.00 11.32 24.22
CA VAL A 141 4.04 12.00 24.98
C VAL A 141 3.61 13.46 25.09
N ILE A 142 3.01 13.82 26.22
CA ILE A 142 2.77 15.22 26.58
C ILE A 142 4.15 15.78 26.96
N LEU A 143 4.78 16.50 26.03
CA LEU A 143 5.99 17.24 26.32
C LEU A 143 5.64 18.36 27.32
N PRO A 144 6.38 18.50 28.44
CA PRO A 144 6.15 19.58 29.38
C PRO A 144 6.39 20.92 28.67
N THR A 145 5.40 21.81 28.73
CA THR A 145 5.51 23.18 28.22
C THR A 145 6.64 23.88 28.93
N LYS A 146 7.61 24.38 28.16
CA LYS A 146 8.75 25.14 28.65
C LYS A 146 8.24 26.35 29.45
N THR A 147 8.55 26.39 30.74
CA THR A 147 8.29 27.54 31.61
C THR A 147 8.95 28.78 31.00
N PRO A 148 8.26 29.92 30.88
CA PRO A 148 8.87 31.16 30.41
C PRO A 148 10.08 31.50 31.29
N ARG A 149 11.21 31.84 30.67
CA ARG A 149 12.36 32.40 31.40
C ARG A 149 11.94 33.77 31.93
N GLU A 150 12.07 33.96 33.23
CA GLU A 150 11.98 35.25 33.89
C GLU A 150 13.13 36.13 33.37
N ASP A 151 12.79 37.29 32.84
CA ASP A 151 13.75 38.26 32.30
C ASP A 151 14.69 38.73 33.43
N ALA A 152 15.99 38.65 33.17
CA ALA A 152 17.01 39.16 34.08
C ALA A 152 16.88 40.70 34.19
N PRO A 153 17.18 41.29 35.37
CA PRO A 153 17.09 42.73 35.54
C PRO A 153 18.13 43.43 34.65
N SER A 154 17.69 44.49 33.98
CA SER A 154 18.52 45.43 33.25
C SER A 154 19.41 46.20 34.23
N ASP A 155 20.72 46.04 34.13
CA ASP A 155 21.69 46.95 34.72
C ASP A 155 21.89 48.15 33.77
N ASP A 156 21.64 49.35 34.31
CA ASP A 156 21.95 50.73 33.87
C ASP A 156 21.65 51.19 32.43
#